data_AF-A0A943WSQ9-F1
#
_entry.id   AF-A0A943WSQ9-F1
#
_cell.length_a   1.000
_cell.length_b   1.000
_cell.length_c   1.000
_cell.angle_alpha   90.00
_cell.angle_beta   90.00
_cell.angle_gamma   90.00
#
_symmetry.space_group_name_H-M   'P 1'
#
loop_
_entity.id
_entity.type
_entity.pdbx_description
1 polymer ?
#
loop_
_entity_poly.entity_id
_entity_poly.type
_entity_poly.pdbx_seq_one_letter_code
_entity_poly.pdbx_strand_id
1 'polypeptide(L)'
;MKKRIVFVISTVCALSLVWCGIRATHHANTEHPYAGTPKIVLDGQNYLAKELVIVNELPEGYSYAGELTDQEKEFADINGKKYYLPDGAESIEYFYVYQECGTPVSEHLVDSAKRQWAYVKWSLEPS
;
A
#
# COMPACT_ATOMS: atom_id res chain seq x y z
N MET A 1 -53.97 -25.95 31.39
CA MET A 1 -53.48 -24.78 32.16
C MET A 1 -52.20 -25.15 32.89
N LYS A 2 -51.15 -24.34 32.67
CA LYS A 2 -49.79 -24.27 33.27
C LYS A 2 -49.42 -25.20 34.43
N LYS A 3 -48.24 -25.83 34.30
CA LYS A 3 -47.08 -25.84 35.24
C LYS A 3 -45.88 -26.50 34.52
N ARG A 4 -45.05 -25.72 33.82
CA ARG A 4 -43.71 -25.20 34.22
C ARG A 4 -42.70 -26.32 34.51
N ILE A 5 -41.79 -26.64 33.58
CA ILE A 5 -40.46 -26.07 33.26
C ILE A 5 -39.39 -27.12 33.62
N VAL A 6 -38.82 -27.68 32.55
CA VAL A 6 -37.46 -28.17 32.24
C VAL A 6 -36.51 -28.63 33.36
N PHE A 7 -35.88 -29.75 33.04
CA PHE A 7 -34.97 -30.62 33.78
C PHE A 7 -33.74 -29.97 34.42
N VAL A 8 -33.40 -30.55 35.58
CA VAL A 8 -32.13 -30.50 36.29
C VAL A 8 -31.03 -31.20 35.47
N ILE A 9 -29.80 -30.67 35.44
CA ILE A 9 -28.56 -31.35 35.88
C ILE A 9 -27.34 -30.48 35.50
N SER A 10 -26.62 -30.14 36.55
CA SER A 10 -25.27 -29.57 36.60
C SER A 10 -24.28 -30.43 35.83
N THR A 11 -23.47 -29.82 34.96
CA THR A 11 -22.17 -30.39 34.60
C THR A 11 -21.17 -29.25 34.34
N VAL A 12 -20.44 -28.93 35.40
CA VAL A 12 -19.20 -28.15 35.35
C VAL A 12 -18.15 -29.02 34.66
N CYS A 13 -17.67 -28.62 33.48
CA CYS A 13 -16.43 -29.12 32.90
C CYS A 13 -15.47 -27.94 32.74
N ALA A 14 -14.47 -27.96 33.61
CA ALA A 14 -13.37 -27.03 33.65
C ALA A 14 -12.31 -27.40 32.58
N LEU A 15 -11.60 -26.37 32.12
CA LEU A 15 -10.21 -26.39 31.65
C LEU A 15 -9.89 -27.09 30.31
N SER A 16 -9.66 -26.27 29.29
CA SER A 16 -8.41 -26.36 28.53
C SER A 16 -7.97 -24.97 28.08
N LEU A 17 -6.90 -24.50 28.72
CA LEU A 17 -6.09 -23.39 28.26
C LEU A 17 -5.33 -23.86 27.01
N VAL A 18 -5.63 -23.29 25.85
CA VAL A 18 -4.68 -23.25 24.74
C VAL A 18 -4.43 -21.78 24.41
N TRP A 19 -3.34 -21.34 25.03
CA TRP A 19 -2.47 -20.24 24.71
C TRP A 19 -2.03 -20.21 23.23
N CYS A 20 -1.62 -19.02 22.80
CA CYS A 20 -0.90 -18.68 21.57
C CYS A 20 -1.73 -18.43 20.30
N GLY A 21 -2.12 -17.16 20.14
CA GLY A 21 -2.40 -16.56 18.85
C GLY A 21 -2.14 -15.05 18.85
N ILE A 22 -1.14 -14.56 19.59
CA ILE A 22 -0.56 -13.24 19.30
C ILE A 22 0.28 -13.44 18.03
N ARG A 23 -0.27 -13.04 16.89
CA ARG A 23 0.45 -12.69 15.66
C ARG A 23 -0.23 -11.46 15.09
N ALA A 24 0.42 -10.36 14.85
CA ALA A 24 1.71 -9.91 15.30
C ALA A 24 1.49 -8.43 15.63
N THR A 25 2.30 -7.91 16.54
CA THR A 25 2.69 -6.51 16.50
C THR A 25 2.85 -6.10 15.03
N HIS A 26 2.07 -5.13 14.55
CA HIS A 26 2.59 -4.31 13.47
C HIS A 26 3.83 -3.67 14.09
N HIS A 27 4.98 -4.29 13.83
CA HIS A 27 6.27 -3.69 14.06
C HIS A 27 6.25 -2.42 13.22
N ALA A 28 5.81 -1.32 13.82
CA ALA A 28 6.37 -0.02 13.53
C ALA A 28 7.81 -0.09 14.04
N ASN A 29 8.66 -0.83 13.33
CA ASN A 29 10.09 -0.84 13.55
C ASN A 29 10.73 -0.47 12.23
N THR A 30 10.55 0.80 11.88
CA THR A 30 11.52 1.52 11.07
C THR A 30 12.30 2.41 12.03
N GLU A 31 13.07 1.80 12.94
CA GLU A 31 14.22 2.52 13.52
C GLU A 31 15.24 2.88 12.42
N HIS A 32 15.13 2.24 11.24
CA HIS A 32 15.80 2.66 10.01
C HIS A 32 14.81 2.66 8.84
N PRO A 33 14.58 3.80 8.17
CA PRO A 33 13.93 3.84 6.86
C PRO A 33 14.68 2.90 5.90
N TYR A 34 13.95 2.25 4.99
CA TYR A 34 14.58 1.53 3.89
C TYR A 34 15.55 2.48 3.16
N ALA A 35 16.85 2.14 3.18
CA ALA A 35 17.90 3.00 2.66
C ALA A 35 18.18 2.80 1.15
N GLY A 36 17.48 1.85 0.52
CA GLY A 36 17.57 1.61 -0.91
C GLY A 36 16.74 2.61 -1.71
N THR A 37 16.82 2.51 -3.04
CA THR A 37 15.99 3.31 -3.95
C THR A 37 14.51 3.01 -3.69
N PRO A 38 13.67 4.02 -3.40
CA PRO A 38 12.26 3.79 -3.12
C PRO A 38 11.59 2.97 -4.22
N LYS A 39 10.81 1.97 -3.82
CA LYS A 39 10.18 1.03 -4.75
C LYS A 39 8.79 0.59 -4.31
N ILE A 40 7.92 0.40 -5.29
CA ILE A 40 6.63 -0.27 -5.13
C ILE A 40 6.78 -1.71 -5.63
N VAL A 41 6.26 -2.67 -4.88
CA VAL A 41 6.22 -4.08 -5.29
C VAL A 41 4.77 -4.41 -5.65
N LEU A 42 4.44 -4.46 -6.93
CA LEU A 42 3.09 -4.76 -7.44
C LEU A 42 3.15 -6.04 -8.26
N ASP A 43 2.29 -7.02 -7.94
CA ASP A 43 2.27 -8.35 -8.58
C ASP A 43 3.65 -9.04 -8.61
N GLY A 44 4.43 -8.86 -7.54
CA GLY A 44 5.78 -9.44 -7.41
C GLY A 44 6.87 -8.75 -8.24
N GLN A 45 6.54 -7.66 -8.95
CA GLN A 45 7.48 -6.87 -9.75
C GLN A 45 7.84 -5.58 -9.01
N ASN A 46 9.11 -5.17 -9.11
CA ASN A 46 9.58 -3.91 -8.54
C ASN A 46 9.33 -2.76 -9.53
N TYR A 47 8.83 -1.64 -9.03
CA TYR A 47 8.65 -0.41 -9.79
C TYR A 47 9.35 0.74 -9.08
N LEU A 48 10.02 1.59 -9.85
CA LEU A 48 10.88 2.66 -9.37
C LEU A 48 10.47 4.00 -9.98
N ALA A 49 10.46 5.05 -9.17
CA ALA A 49 10.30 6.42 -9.64
C ALA A 49 11.63 6.99 -10.17
N LYS A 50 12.25 6.32 -11.15
CA LYS A 50 13.55 6.73 -11.74
C LYS A 50 13.42 8.01 -12.56
N GLU A 51 12.35 8.08 -13.34
CA GLU A 51 12.02 9.25 -14.13
C GLU A 51 11.27 10.21 -13.21
N LEU A 52 11.77 11.43 -13.02
CA LEU A 52 11.09 12.48 -12.24
C LEU A 52 9.88 13.05 -13.00
N VAL A 53 8.96 12.15 -13.38
CA VAL A 53 7.71 12.48 -14.07
C VAL A 53 6.64 12.64 -13.01
N ILE A 54 6.38 13.91 -12.68
CA ILE A 54 5.39 14.36 -11.71
C ILE A 54 4.43 15.28 -12.44
N VAL A 55 3.16 14.89 -12.56
CA VAL A 55 2.13 15.64 -13.29
C VAL A 55 0.95 15.94 -12.39
N ASN A 56 0.38 17.15 -12.53
CA ASN A 56 -0.74 17.60 -11.69
C ASN A 56 -2.09 17.01 -12.12
N GLU A 57 -2.19 16.60 -13.38
CA GLU A 57 -3.36 15.96 -13.96
C GLU A 57 -2.97 14.57 -14.47
N LEU A 58 -3.85 13.59 -14.28
CA LEU A 58 -3.64 12.25 -14.81
C LEU A 58 -3.59 12.32 -16.34
N PRO A 59 -2.57 11.74 -16.99
CA PRO A 59 -2.49 11.75 -18.46
C PRO A 59 -3.72 11.07 -19.11
N GLU A 60 -4.06 11.50 -20.32
CA GLU A 60 -5.11 10.86 -21.11
C GLU A 60 -4.77 9.39 -21.38
N GLY A 61 -5.79 8.53 -21.40
CA GLY A 61 -5.64 7.08 -21.60
C GLY A 61 -5.20 6.32 -20.34
N TYR A 62 -5.38 6.90 -19.14
CA TYR A 62 -5.17 6.24 -17.86
C TYR A 62 -6.46 6.21 -17.05
N SER A 63 -6.69 5.08 -16.39
CA SER A 63 -7.85 4.87 -15.51
C SER A 63 -7.45 4.37 -14.14
N TYR A 64 -8.30 4.65 -13.15
CA TYR A 64 -8.14 4.12 -11.80
C TYR A 64 -8.16 2.58 -11.83
N ALA A 65 -7.11 1.97 -11.28
CA ALA A 65 -6.95 0.52 -11.27
C ALA A 65 -7.13 -0.10 -9.88
N GLY A 66 -6.82 0.67 -8.82
CA GLY A 66 -6.98 0.18 -7.45
C GLY A 66 -6.24 1.03 -6.43
N GLU A 67 -6.11 0.45 -5.23
CA GLU A 67 -5.29 1.01 -4.14
C GLU A 67 -4.16 0.05 -3.77
N LEU A 68 -2.94 0.58 -3.65
CA LEU A 68 -1.79 -0.12 -3.11
C LEU A 68 -2.02 -0.43 -1.62
N THR A 69 -1.73 -1.67 -1.26
CA THR A 69 -1.66 -2.13 0.12
C THR A 69 -0.43 -1.56 0.83
N ASP A 70 -0.43 -1.59 2.16
CA ASP A 70 0.72 -1.16 2.94
C ASP A 70 1.95 -2.04 2.70
N GLN A 71 1.75 -3.30 2.31
CA GLN A 71 2.83 -4.24 1.95
C GLN A 71 3.46 -3.89 0.59
N GLU A 72 2.67 -3.53 -0.42
CA GLU A 72 3.16 -3.19 -1.76
C GLU A 72 3.98 -1.88 -1.75
N LYS A 73 3.70 -0.99 -0.80
CA LYS A 73 4.39 0.30 -0.65
C LYS A 73 5.39 0.34 0.51
N GLU A 74 5.69 -0.80 1.13
CA GLU A 74 6.60 -0.92 2.29
C GLU A 74 7.95 -0.21 2.07
N PHE A 75 8.46 -0.29 0.84
CA PHE A 75 9.77 0.27 0.47
C PHE A 75 9.69 1.60 -0.28
N ALA A 76 8.50 2.16 -0.47
CA ALA A 76 8.30 3.37 -1.27
C ALA A 76 8.33 4.66 -0.45
N ASP A 77 8.06 4.58 0.86
CA ASP A 77 7.88 5.73 1.76
C ASP A 77 6.87 6.78 1.21
N ILE A 78 5.71 6.29 0.74
CA ILE A 78 4.63 7.12 0.19
C ILE A 78 3.34 7.02 1.00
N ASN A 79 2.63 8.14 1.07
CA ASN A 79 1.29 8.20 1.66
C ASN A 79 0.18 7.89 0.64
N GLY A 80 0.45 8.03 -0.66
CA GLY A 80 -0.47 7.69 -1.74
C GLY A 80 -0.83 6.21 -1.75
N LYS A 81 -2.05 5.92 -2.23
CA LYS A 81 -2.56 4.55 -2.37
C LYS A 81 -3.15 4.31 -3.75
N LYS A 82 -3.89 5.26 -4.30
CA LYS A 82 -4.55 5.10 -5.60
C LYS A 82 -3.53 5.03 -6.73
N TYR A 83 -3.62 3.97 -7.53
CA TYR A 83 -2.81 3.80 -8.72
C TYR A 83 -3.65 3.68 -9.99
N TYR A 84 -3.05 4.08 -11.10
CA TYR A 84 -3.71 4.28 -12.38
C TYR A 84 -2.91 3.63 -13.49
N LEU A 85 -3.57 2.78 -14.27
CA LEU A 85 -2.97 2.01 -15.36
C LEU A 85 -3.37 2.58 -16.71
N PRO A 86 -2.56 2.39 -17.75
CA PRO A 86 -2.97 2.67 -19.12
C PRO A 86 -4.22 1.84 -19.49
N ASP A 87 -5.15 2.46 -20.20
CA ASP A 87 -6.37 1.78 -20.65
C ASP A 87 -6.03 0.63 -21.59
N GLY A 88 -6.58 -0.56 -21.30
CA GLY A 88 -6.36 -1.76 -22.11
C GLY A 88 -4.96 -2.37 -22.00
N ALA A 89 -4.16 -2.00 -20.99
CA ALA A 89 -2.84 -2.58 -20.78
C ALA A 89 -2.90 -4.11 -20.53
N GLU A 90 -2.16 -4.89 -21.32
CA GLU A 90 -1.96 -6.33 -21.09
C GLU A 90 -0.82 -6.62 -20.09
N SER A 91 0.08 -5.65 -19.90
CA SER A 91 1.19 -5.70 -18.95
C SER A 91 1.43 -4.30 -18.35
N ILE A 92 2.03 -4.27 -17.16
CA ILE A 92 2.29 -3.03 -16.44
C ILE A 92 3.77 -2.66 -16.63
N GLU A 93 4.08 -1.89 -17.65
CA GLU A 93 5.44 -1.34 -17.83
C GLU A 93 5.69 -0.15 -16.92
N TYR A 94 4.65 0.64 -16.68
CA TYR A 94 4.66 1.76 -15.75
C TYR A 94 3.22 2.15 -15.40
N PHE A 95 3.07 2.89 -14.31
CA PHE A 95 1.79 3.38 -13.85
C PHE A 95 1.95 4.69 -13.07
N TYR A 96 0.84 5.34 -12.78
CA TYR A 96 0.84 6.53 -11.92
C TYR A 96 0.30 6.21 -10.54
N VAL A 97 0.89 6.82 -9.51
CA VAL A 97 0.34 6.85 -8.16
C VAL A 97 -0.01 8.28 -7.81
N TYR A 98 -1.22 8.49 -7.31
CA TYR A 98 -1.59 9.77 -6.72
C TYR A 98 -1.11 9.82 -5.27
N GLN A 99 -0.08 10.63 -5.03
CA GLN A 99 0.65 10.70 -3.77
C GLN A 99 1.11 12.13 -3.46
N GLU A 100 1.47 12.37 -2.20
CA GLU A 100 2.20 13.57 -1.84
C GLU A 100 3.69 13.42 -2.20
N CYS A 101 4.21 14.37 -2.96
CA CYS A 101 5.60 14.43 -3.37
C CYS A 101 6.13 15.88 -3.25
N GLY A 102 7.43 16.07 -3.47
CA GLY A 102 7.96 17.43 -3.62
C GLY A 102 7.51 18.07 -4.93
N THR A 103 7.75 19.36 -5.07
CA THR A 103 7.38 20.13 -6.26
C THR A 103 8.53 20.13 -7.26
N PRO A 104 8.32 19.74 -8.54
CA PRO A 104 9.34 19.85 -9.57
C PRO A 104 9.84 21.28 -9.72
N VAL A 105 11.16 21.45 -9.73
CA VAL A 105 11.86 22.71 -10.03
C VAL A 105 12.48 22.65 -11.43
N SER A 106 12.93 21.45 -11.83
CA SER A 106 13.42 21.14 -13.17
C SER A 106 13.22 19.65 -13.46
N GLU A 107 13.62 19.18 -14.65
CA GLU A 107 13.56 17.76 -15.05
C GLU A 107 14.32 16.80 -14.13
N HIS A 108 15.26 17.32 -13.33
CA HIS A 108 16.13 16.53 -12.46
C HIS A 108 16.09 16.96 -11.00
N LEU A 109 15.28 17.96 -10.66
CA LEU A 109 15.28 18.56 -9.32
C LEU A 109 13.86 18.70 -8.80
N VAL A 110 13.66 18.23 -7.57
CA VAL A 110 12.43 18.37 -6.82
C VAL A 110 12.72 19.13 -5.53
N ASP A 111 11.91 20.15 -5.24
CA ASP A 111 11.90 20.84 -3.95
C ASP A 111 11.07 20.01 -2.96
N SER A 112 11.77 19.31 -2.06
CA SER A 112 11.14 18.46 -1.05
C SER A 112 10.47 19.24 0.09
N ALA A 113 10.82 20.52 0.29
CA ALA A 113 10.18 21.38 1.28
C ALA A 113 8.79 21.85 0.82
N LYS A 114 8.60 21.99 -0.50
CA LYS A 114 7.30 22.28 -1.10
C LYS A 114 6.59 20.99 -1.48
N ARG A 115 5.78 20.49 -0.56
CA ARG A 115 4.95 19.29 -0.75
C ARG A 115 3.68 19.63 -1.54
N GLN A 116 3.31 18.74 -2.45
CA GLN A 116 2.07 18.81 -3.22
C GLN A 116 1.53 17.40 -3.50
N TRP A 117 0.23 17.30 -3.76
CA TRP A 117 -0.36 16.07 -4.30
C TRP A 117 -0.28 16.07 -5.82
N ALA A 118 0.27 15.01 -6.39
CA ALA A 118 0.44 14.86 -7.83
C ALA A 118 0.45 13.38 -8.23
N TYR A 119 0.40 13.12 -9.52
CA TYR A 119 0.59 11.80 -10.11
C TYR A 119 2.07 11.59 -10.38
N VAL A 120 2.67 10.60 -9.72
CA VAL A 120 4.08 10.24 -9.90
C VAL A 120 4.16 8.96 -10.72
N LYS A 121 4.99 8.96 -11.77
CA LYS A 121 5.22 7.77 -12.60
C LYS A 121 6.15 6.79 -11.87
N TRP A 122 5.75 5.52 -11.86
CA TRP A 122 6.55 4.41 -11.37
C TRP A 122 6.75 3.42 -12.52
N SER A 123 8.00 3.18 -12.89
CA SER A 123 8.38 2.33 -14.04
C SER A 123 8.94 1.01 -13.56
N LEU A 124 8.64 -0.08 -14.29
CA LEU A 124 9.15 -1.41 -14.02
C LEU A 124 10.69 -1.39 -13.92
N GLU A 125 11.23 -2.04 -12.90
CA GLU A 125 12.66 -2.22 -12.76
C GLU A 125 13.18 -3.17 -13.85
N PRO A 126 14.13 -2.74 -14.71
CA PRO A 126 14.74 -3.62 -15.69
C PRO A 126 15.47 -4.76 -14.98
N SER A 127 15.29 -5.99 -15.47
CA SER A 127 15.98 -7.21 -15.00
C SER A 127 17.47 -7.21 -15.30
#